data_AF-A0A559KUH1-F1
#
_entry.id   AF-A0A559KUH1-F1
#
_cell.length_a   1.000
_cell.length_b   1.000
_cell.length_c   1.000
_cell.angle_alpha   90.00
_cell.angle_beta   90.00
_cell.angle_gamma   90.00
#
_symmetry.space_group_name_H-M   'P 1'
#
loop_
_entity.id
_entity.type
_entity.pdbx_description
1 polymer ?
#
loop_
_entity_poly.entity_id
_entity_poly.type
_entity_poly.pdbx_seq_one_letter_code
_entity_poly.pdbx_strand_id
1 'polypeptide(L)'
;MLTDMQQRPTSQPTKKQILLSMHWLVKDSRAGDHLLFYYCGHGDLERALVPLDFLENGFIKMTDLQDIMTSQQIPGVLMTVIIDWYGHESSMQEWFGIL
;
A
#
# COMPACT_ATOMS: atom_id res chain seq x y z
N MET A 1 12.77 2.29 -1.23
CA MET A 1 12.27 0.90 -1.22
C MET A 1 12.35 0.37 0.19
N LEU A 2 11.26 -0.20 0.70
CA LEU A 2 11.22 -0.86 2.01
C LEU A 2 11.28 -2.37 1.80
N THR A 3 12.06 -3.08 2.62
CA THR A 3 12.17 -4.55 2.60
C THR A 3 12.73 -5.04 3.92
N ASP A 4 12.20 -6.16 4.40
CA ASP A 4 12.65 -6.89 5.58
C ASP A 4 14.10 -7.38 5.50
N MET A 5 14.63 -7.56 4.29
CA MET A 5 16.03 -7.95 4.04
C MET A 5 17.03 -6.84 4.38
N GLN A 6 16.61 -5.58 4.46
CA GLN A 6 17.50 -4.46 4.75
C GLN A 6 17.64 -4.23 6.27
N GLN A 7 18.87 -4.24 6.80
CA GLN A 7 19.10 -4.03 8.23
C GLN A 7 18.88 -2.59 8.72
N ARG A 8 18.79 -1.61 7.81
CA ARG A 8 18.61 -0.21 8.20
C ARG A 8 17.20 0.02 8.73
N PRO A 9 17.02 0.57 9.95
CA PRO A 9 15.70 0.76 10.55
C PRO A 9 14.73 1.58 9.68
N THR A 10 15.22 2.60 8.97
CA THR A 10 14.39 3.44 8.09
C THR A 10 13.94 2.74 6.81
N SER A 11 14.53 1.59 6.50
CA SER A 11 14.22 0.78 5.32
C SER A 11 13.36 -0.43 5.63
N GLN A 12 13.10 -0.71 6.90
CA GLN A 12 12.23 -1.81 7.32
C GLN A 12 10.77 -1.47 7.00
N PRO A 13 9.95 -2.42 6.51
CA PRO A 13 8.56 -2.20 6.14
C PRO A 13 7.66 -2.21 7.39
N THR A 14 7.97 -1.35 8.36
CA THR A 14 7.09 -1.11 9.51
C THR A 14 5.92 -0.22 9.10
N LYS A 15 4.82 -0.25 9.88
CA LYS A 15 3.62 0.53 9.58
C LYS A 15 3.95 2.01 9.39
N LYS A 16 4.77 2.55 10.29
CA LYS A 16 5.24 3.94 10.24
C LYS A 16 6.00 4.24 8.95
N GLN A 17 6.93 3.38 8.55
CA GLN A 17 7.74 3.63 7.34
C GLN A 17 6.93 3.51 6.06
N ILE A 18 5.98 2.57 6.00
CA ILE A 18 5.07 2.44 4.88
C ILE A 18 4.22 3.70 4.74
N LEU A 19 3.56 4.16 5.81
CA LEU A 19 2.74 5.39 5.77
C LEU A 19 3.55 6.63 5.40
N LEU A 20 4.74 6.81 5.95
CA LEU A 20 5.63 7.90 5.58
C LEU A 20 6.01 7.85 4.10
N SER A 21 6.27 6.67 3.57
CA SER A 21 6.62 6.48 2.16
C SER A 21 5.43 6.75 1.24
N MET A 22 4.22 6.36 1.63
CA MET A 22 2.98 6.66 0.89
C MET A 22 2.72 8.17 0.84
N HIS A 23 2.82 8.86 1.98
CA HIS A 23 2.68 10.32 2.01
C HIS A 23 3.78 11.01 1.20
N TRP A 24 5.01 10.52 1.25
CA TRP A 24 6.10 11.04 0.43
C TRP A 24 5.82 10.87 -1.07
N LEU A 25 5.28 9.71 -1.49
CA LEU A 25 5.00 9.40 -2.89
C LEU A 25 4.03 10.40 -3.54
N VAL A 26 2.99 10.81 -2.81
CA VAL A 26 1.95 11.71 -3.34
C VAL A 26 2.25 13.19 -3.11
N LYS A 27 3.26 13.50 -2.29
CA LYS A 27 3.56 14.87 -1.89
C LYS A 27 4.03 15.71 -3.09
N ASP A 28 3.46 16.90 -3.21
CA ASP A 28 3.83 17.92 -4.20
C ASP A 28 3.73 17.44 -5.67
N SER A 29 2.92 16.41 -5.94
CA SER A 29 2.65 15.89 -7.28
C SER A 29 2.04 16.97 -8.21
N ARG A 30 2.27 16.84 -9.52
CA ARG A 30 1.85 17.83 -10.52
C ARG A 30 1.36 17.15 -11.78
N ALA A 31 0.53 17.86 -12.55
CA ALA A 31 0.05 17.38 -13.84
C ALA A 31 1.22 16.91 -14.72
N GLY A 32 1.13 15.68 -15.22
CA GLY A 32 2.19 15.00 -15.98
C GLY A 32 3.06 14.05 -15.15
N ASP A 33 2.92 14.02 -13.82
CA ASP A 33 3.65 13.05 -12.98
C ASP A 33 3.04 11.64 -13.09
N HIS A 34 3.91 10.63 -13.10
CA HIS A 34 3.56 9.21 -13.12
C HIS A 34 4.10 8.55 -11.85
N LEU A 35 3.19 8.18 -10.96
CA LEU A 35 3.52 7.63 -9.66
C LEU A 35 3.24 6.13 -9.65
N LEU A 36 4.15 5.36 -9.04
CA LEU A 36 4.02 3.92 -8.88
C LEU A 36 4.08 3.56 -7.40
N PHE A 37 3.03 2.89 -6.93
CA PHE A 37 3.05 2.15 -5.67
C PHE A 37 3.05 0.64 -5.98
N TYR A 38 4.04 -0.07 -5.47
CA TYR A 38 4.12 -1.52 -5.56
C TYR A 38 4.23 -2.12 -4.16
N TYR A 39 3.38 -3.11 -3.88
CA TYR A 39 3.42 -3.89 -2.66
C TYR A 39 3.39 -5.39 -3.00
N CYS A 40 4.25 -6.15 -2.34
CA CYS A 40 4.24 -7.61 -2.36
C CYS A 40 4.36 -8.11 -0.93
N GLY A 41 3.43 -8.97 -0.51
CA GLY A 41 3.41 -9.49 0.86
C GLY A 41 2.06 -10.06 1.27
N HIS A 42 1.84 -10.18 2.57
CA HIS A 42 0.55 -10.60 3.10
C HIS A 42 -0.49 -9.48 3.01
N GLY A 43 -1.75 -9.83 2.74
CA GLY A 43 -2.85 -8.88 2.69
C GLY A 43 -4.15 -9.52 2.23
N ASP A 44 -5.24 -8.78 2.40
CA ASP A 44 -6.58 -9.10 1.91
C ASP A 44 -7.35 -7.78 1.66
N LEU A 45 -8.60 -7.88 1.21
CA LEU A 45 -9.42 -6.70 0.86
C LEU A 45 -9.64 -5.74 2.03
N GLU A 46 -9.69 -6.23 3.27
CA GLU A 46 -9.80 -5.38 4.46
C GLU A 46 -8.44 -4.94 4.98
N ARG A 47 -7.44 -5.83 4.89
CA ARG A 47 -6.07 -5.68 5.40
C ARG A 47 -5.11 -5.48 4.24
N ALA A 48 -5.22 -4.32 3.61
CA ALA A 48 -4.52 -4.05 2.37
C ALA A 48 -2.99 -4.18 2.47
N LEU A 49 -2.38 -3.78 3.58
CA LEU A 49 -0.94 -3.98 3.77
C LEU A 49 -0.72 -4.51 5.18
N VAL A 50 0.13 -5.53 5.31
CA VAL A 50 0.51 -6.16 6.58
C VAL A 50 1.99 -5.83 6.85
N PRO A 51 2.27 -4.79 7.65
CA PRO A 51 3.63 -4.39 7.98
C PRO A 51 4.36 -5.45 8.80
N LEU A 52 5.69 -5.36 8.88
CA LEU A 52 6.50 -6.30 9.66
C LEU A 52 6.14 -6.30 11.16
N ASP A 53 5.71 -5.15 11.68
CA ASP A 53 5.33 -4.91 13.06
C ASP A 53 3.80 -4.95 13.29
N PHE A 54 3.05 -5.65 12.44
CA PHE A 54 1.59 -5.66 12.49
C PHE A 54 1.00 -6.20 13.81
N LEU A 55 1.74 -7.06 14.54
CA LEU A 55 1.28 -7.57 15.84
C LEU A 55 1.16 -6.46 16.88
N GLU A 56 2.02 -5.44 16.80
CA GLU A 56 2.06 -4.32 17.75
C GLU A 56 1.29 -3.11 17.20
N ASN A 57 1.41 -2.84 15.89
CA ASN A 57 0.92 -1.61 15.27
C ASN A 57 -0.28 -1.82 14.32
N GLY A 58 -0.72 -3.07 14.13
CA GLY A 58 -1.82 -3.45 13.24
C GLY A 58 -1.47 -3.37 11.75
N PHE A 59 -2.46 -3.60 10.91
CA PHE A 59 -2.37 -3.49 9.44
C PHE A 59 -2.78 -2.09 8.94
N ILE A 60 -2.58 -1.86 7.65
CA ILE A 60 -3.09 -0.69 6.92
C ILE A 60 -4.31 -1.13 6.12
N LYS A 61 -5.44 -0.44 6.28
CA LYS A 61 -6.69 -0.81 5.61
C LYS A 61 -6.68 -0.39 4.15
N MET A 62 -7.53 -1.01 3.34
CA MET A 62 -7.75 -0.56 1.96
C MET A 62 -8.25 0.89 1.90
N THR A 63 -9.11 1.29 2.84
CA THR A 63 -9.58 2.68 2.95
C THR A 63 -8.43 3.65 3.21
N ASP A 64 -7.52 3.32 4.13
CA ASP A 64 -6.37 4.17 4.45
C ASP A 64 -5.42 4.31 3.24
N LEU A 65 -5.22 3.20 2.51
CA LEU A 65 -4.45 3.19 1.26
C LEU A 65 -5.10 4.10 0.21
N GLN A 66 -6.40 3.94 -0.05
CA GLN A 66 -7.15 4.74 -1.01
C GLN A 66 -7.14 6.22 -0.65
N ASP A 67 -7.39 6.55 0.63
CA ASP A 67 -7.42 7.92 1.12
C ASP A 67 -6.08 8.62 0.92
N ILE A 68 -4.96 7.95 1.25
CA ILE A 68 -3.63 8.55 1.08
C ILE A 68 -3.25 8.68 -0.39
N MET A 69 -3.45 7.62 -1.19
CA MET A 69 -3.07 7.61 -2.61
C MET A 69 -3.89 8.60 -3.45
N THR A 70 -5.09 8.93 -3.00
CA THR A 70 -5.97 9.91 -3.66
C THR A 70 -6.01 11.26 -2.96
N SER A 71 -5.26 11.47 -1.88
CA SER A 71 -5.28 12.73 -1.11
C SER A 71 -4.94 13.98 -1.93
N GLN A 72 -4.21 13.82 -3.04
CA GLN A 72 -3.90 14.90 -4.00
C GLN A 72 -4.40 14.54 -5.40
N GLN A 73 -5.72 14.50 -5.60
CA GLN A 73 -6.32 14.33 -6.94
C GLN A 73 -6.06 15.57 -7.82
N ILE A 74 -4.85 15.66 -8.35
CA ILE A 74 -4.44 16.71 -9.27
C ILE A 74 -4.71 16.18 -10.69
N PRO A 75 -5.58 16.84 -11.47
CA PRO A 75 -5.82 16.45 -12.85
C PRO A 75 -4.50 16.31 -13.62
N GLY A 76 -4.33 15.17 -14.29
CA GLY A 76 -3.13 14.88 -15.07
C GLY A 76 -2.02 14.13 -14.33
N VAL A 77 -2.17 13.82 -13.03
CA VAL A 77 -1.31 12.84 -12.34
C VAL A 77 -1.82 11.43 -12.64
N LEU A 78 -0.92 10.53 -13.04
CA LEU A 78 -1.23 9.11 -13.20
C LEU A 78 -0.70 8.32 -12.00
N MET A 79 -1.61 7.72 -11.23
CA MET A 79 -1.25 6.80 -10.14
C MET A 79 -1.45 5.35 -10.60
N THR A 80 -0.38 4.56 -10.58
CA THR A 80 -0.44 3.11 -10.77
C THR A 80 -0.20 2.42 -9.44
N VAL A 81 -1.16 1.61 -8.99
CA VAL A 81 -1.07 0.83 -7.75
C VAL A 81 -1.06 -0.64 -8.15
N ILE A 82 0.03 -1.34 -7.81
CA ILE A 82 0.17 -2.77 -8.03
C ILE A 82 0.29 -3.42 -6.66
N ILE A 83 -0.59 -4.40 -6.44
CA ILE A 83 -0.69 -5.11 -5.19
C ILE A 83 -0.60 -6.60 -5.50
N ASP A 84 0.42 -7.24 -4.97
CA ASP A 84 0.67 -8.66 -5.08
C ASP A 84 0.53 -9.30 -3.69
N TRP A 85 -0.69 -9.68 -3.35
CA TRP A 85 -0.98 -10.38 -2.11
C TRP A 85 -0.97 -11.89 -2.31
N TYR A 86 -0.55 -12.61 -1.28
CA TYR A 86 -0.92 -14.01 -1.14
C TYR A 86 -2.41 -14.12 -0.79
N GLY A 87 -3.26 -14.22 -1.81
CA GLY A 87 -4.70 -14.38 -1.66
C GLY A 87 -5.09 -15.76 -1.13
N HIS A 88 -5.84 -15.81 -0.04
CA HIS A 88 -6.51 -17.04 0.42
C HIS A 88 -7.80 -17.28 -0.41
N GLU A 89 -8.32 -18.50 -0.47
CA GLU A 89 -9.53 -18.86 -1.25
C GLU A 89 -10.71 -17.88 -1.03
N SER A 90 -10.89 -17.42 0.21
CA SER A 90 -11.89 -16.41 0.59
C SER A 90 -11.73 -15.08 -0.14
N SER A 91 -10.49 -14.63 -0.38
CA SER A 91 -10.23 -13.39 -1.14
C SER A 91 -10.55 -13.55 -2.63
N MET A 92 -10.44 -14.75 -3.20
CA MET A 92 -10.83 -14.98 -4.59
C MET A 92 -12.36 -14.89 -4.78
N GLN A 93 -13.15 -15.36 -3.80
CA GLN A 93 -14.61 -15.32 -3.87
C GLN A 93 -15.15 -13.88 -3.91
N GLU A 94 -14.56 -12.98 -3.12
CA GLU A 94 -14.95 -11.55 -3.08
C GLU A 94 -14.60 -10.80 -4.38
N TRP A 95 -13.49 -11.14 -5.03
CA TRP A 95 -13.06 -10.47 -6.27
C TRP A 95 -13.85 -10.91 -7.52
N PHE A 96 -14.29 -12.17 -7.58
CA PHE A 96 -14.96 -12.72 -8.76
C PHE A 96 -16.48 -12.84 -8.61
N GLY A 97 -17.05 -12.43 -7.48
CA GLY A 97 -18.50 -12.39 -7.27
C GLY A 97 -19.18 -13.75 -7.45
N ILE A 98 -18.49 -14.84 -7.09
CA ILE A 98 -19.09 -16.18 -7.10
C ILE A 98 -19.85 -16.35 -5.78
N LEU A 99 -21.03 -15.72 -5.69
CA LEU A 99 -22.26 -16.12 -4.99
C LEU A 99 -23.40 -15.16 -5.36
#